data_AF-A0A2N1N801-F1
#
_entry.id   AF-A0A2N1N801-F1
#
_cell.length_a   1.000
_cell.length_b   1.000
_cell.length_c   1.000
_cell.angle_alpha   90.00
_cell.angle_beta   90.00
_cell.angle_gamma   90.00
#
_symmetry.space_group_name_H-M   'P 1'
#
loop_
_entity.id
_entity.type
_entity.pdbx_description
1 polymer ?
#
loop_
_entity_poly.entity_id
_entity_poly.type
_entity_poly.pdbx_seq_one_letter_code
_entity_poly.pdbx_strand_id
1 'polypeptide(L)'
;MSKAKVIECDDDDKKTYKLLNIHLYMDTVSTLFQKATTNDDDSEKELTVSTENLIKWDIRVDDGKIKLEVFKKGKLISMRIENYHYPYKSDDDFRNNHKLIASSLFNNNDIVILTTFGILIYTFSENNKSSDNDKSSENGKSIFLNYLYFMKLENYSYGNSNNKYLIKKYKEYMKILQHYKRIFSKSTLPLPNYDSFRLDGWVSDVINNKSSLLKYGVELLKFAIKEHKLELIDDIYKKCMTYFKEYLMNNKSFLSIITSTMPLLDEYYPKYIIKYTSETNMIIDSSFYSTKNQNKNLNLYPFFQSPQIVNLLNLSYGQSTTINFIA
;
A
#
# COMPACT_ATOMS: atom_id res chain seq x y z
N MET A 1 25.99 -25.12 7.74
CA MET A 1 25.54 -24.01 6.87
C MET A 1 24.81 -24.60 5.67
N SER A 2 23.49 -24.73 5.75
CA SER A 2 22.66 -25.26 4.67
C SER A 2 21.85 -24.12 4.06
N LYS A 3 22.04 -23.90 2.76
CA LYS A 3 21.33 -22.91 1.94
C LYS A 3 19.81 -23.14 2.05
N ALA A 4 19.09 -22.12 2.51
CA ALA A 4 17.63 -22.10 2.48
C ALA A 4 17.18 -22.12 1.01
N LYS A 5 16.46 -23.19 0.63
CA LYS A 5 15.84 -23.31 -0.69
C LYS A 5 14.56 -22.49 -0.64
N VAL A 6 14.54 -21.38 -1.37
CA VAL A 6 13.35 -20.55 -1.58
C VAL A 6 12.30 -21.44 -2.23
N ILE A 7 11.15 -21.59 -1.57
CA ILE A 7 9.99 -22.24 -2.17
C ILE A 7 9.43 -21.23 -3.16
N GLU A 8 9.66 -21.49 -4.44
CA GLU A 8 9.08 -20.77 -5.55
C GLU A 8 7.59 -21.14 -5.58
N CYS A 9 6.72 -20.18 -5.30
CA CYS A 9 5.27 -20.37 -5.43
C CYS A 9 4.94 -20.55 -6.91
N ASP A 10 4.31 -21.68 -7.26
CA ASP A 10 3.84 -21.99 -8.61
C ASP A 10 3.05 -20.83 -9.23
N ASP A 11 3.41 -20.49 -10.47
CA ASP A 11 2.91 -19.38 -11.31
C ASP A 11 1.44 -19.55 -11.77
N ASP A 12 0.76 -20.63 -11.37
CA ASP A 12 -0.53 -21.05 -11.95
C ASP A 12 -1.78 -20.49 -11.23
N ASP A 13 -1.65 -19.81 -10.09
CA ASP A 13 -2.76 -19.07 -9.45
C ASP A 13 -2.96 -17.65 -10.03
N LYS A 14 -2.45 -17.43 -11.26
CA LYS A 14 -2.55 -16.18 -12.02
C LYS A 14 -3.95 -15.92 -12.60
N LYS A 15 -5.02 -16.45 -12.00
CA LYS A 15 -6.36 -15.84 -12.08
C LYS A 15 -6.44 -14.67 -11.11
N THR A 16 -5.42 -13.82 -11.13
CA THR A 16 -5.26 -12.72 -10.19
C THR A 16 -6.11 -11.57 -10.66
N TYR A 17 -7.06 -11.18 -9.80
CA TYR A 17 -7.72 -9.88 -9.77
C TYR A 17 -7.11 -8.88 -10.73
N LYS A 18 -7.84 -8.56 -11.82
CA LYS A 18 -7.53 -7.55 -12.84
C LYS A 18 -6.61 -6.48 -12.26
N LEU A 19 -5.30 -6.73 -12.37
CA LEU A 19 -4.27 -5.88 -11.81
C LEU A 19 -4.50 -4.55 -12.53
N LEU A 20 -5.00 -3.53 -11.81
CA LEU A 20 -5.30 -2.20 -12.37
C LEU A 20 -4.18 -1.86 -13.35
N ASN A 21 -4.48 -1.90 -14.65
CA ASN A 21 -3.48 -1.97 -15.72
C ASN A 21 -2.49 -0.83 -15.50
N ILE A 22 -1.33 -1.13 -14.94
CA ILE A 22 -0.35 -0.12 -14.54
C ILE A 22 0.18 0.60 -15.79
N HIS A 23 0.18 -0.11 -16.92
CA HIS A 23 0.52 0.41 -18.25
C HIS A 23 -0.42 1.52 -18.73
N LEU A 24 -1.64 1.62 -18.20
CA LEU A 24 -2.63 2.57 -18.68
C LEU A 24 -2.21 4.02 -18.39
N TYR A 25 -1.72 4.33 -17.19
CA TYR A 25 -1.45 5.72 -16.80
C TYR A 25 -0.19 6.33 -17.44
N MET A 26 0.59 5.58 -18.24
CA MET A 26 1.92 6.01 -18.69
C MET A 26 1.90 7.25 -19.56
N ASP A 27 1.00 7.30 -20.54
CA ASP A 27 0.89 8.45 -21.45
C ASP A 27 0.45 9.70 -20.67
N THR A 28 -0.48 9.52 -19.74
CA THR A 28 -0.97 10.61 -18.88
C THR A 28 0.11 11.10 -17.94
N VAL A 29 0.85 10.20 -17.26
CA VAL A 29 1.97 10.58 -16.38
C VAL A 29 3.08 11.26 -17.19
N SER A 30 3.42 10.76 -18.37
CA SER A 30 4.38 11.39 -19.28
C SER A 30 3.95 12.81 -19.64
N THR A 31 2.67 13.00 -19.96
CA THR A 31 2.06 14.31 -20.24
C THR A 31 2.13 15.24 -19.03
N LEU A 32 1.90 14.75 -17.80
CA LEU A 32 2.05 15.55 -16.58
C LEU A 32 3.49 16.06 -16.42
N PHE A 33 4.49 15.19 -16.61
CA PHE A 33 5.89 15.59 -16.53
C PHE A 33 6.29 16.57 -17.63
N GLN A 34 5.72 16.46 -18.83
CA GLN A 34 5.92 17.45 -19.89
C GLN A 34 5.35 18.81 -19.49
N LYS A 35 4.09 18.86 -19.00
CA LYS A 35 3.48 20.09 -18.48
C LYS A 35 4.30 20.70 -17.34
N ALA A 36 4.81 19.88 -16.42
CA ALA A 36 5.65 20.34 -15.32
C ALA A 36 6.97 20.99 -15.79
N THR A 37 7.50 20.56 -16.96
CA THR A 37 8.71 21.17 -17.53
C THR A 37 8.46 22.44 -18.34
N THR A 38 7.24 22.66 -18.83
CA THR A 38 6.88 23.81 -19.69
C THR A 38 6.08 24.89 -18.99
N ASN A 39 5.50 24.58 -17.82
CA ASN A 39 4.70 25.52 -17.05
C ASN A 39 5.61 26.46 -16.26
N ASP A 40 5.88 27.65 -16.80
CA ASP A 40 6.57 28.75 -16.10
C ASP A 40 5.66 29.53 -15.13
N ASP A 41 4.35 29.22 -15.07
CA ASP A 41 3.41 29.98 -14.25
C ASP A 41 3.31 29.45 -12.80
N ASP A 42 3.67 30.33 -11.87
CA ASP A 42 3.81 30.14 -10.43
C ASP A 42 2.50 30.32 -9.62
N SER A 43 1.39 30.64 -10.30
CA SER A 43 0.10 30.91 -9.65
C SER A 43 -0.44 29.67 -8.95
N GLU A 44 -1.07 29.84 -7.78
CA GLU A 44 -1.88 28.80 -7.13
C GLU A 44 -2.90 28.25 -8.15
N LYS A 45 -2.71 26.99 -8.55
CA LYS A 45 -3.48 26.41 -9.65
C LYS A 45 -4.70 25.71 -9.07
N GLU A 46 -5.83 26.39 -9.11
CA GLU A 46 -7.11 25.71 -9.24
C GLU A 46 -7.16 25.13 -10.66
N LEU A 47 -7.01 23.81 -10.79
CA LEU A 47 -7.09 23.14 -12.09
C LEU A 47 -8.45 22.48 -12.25
N THR A 48 -9.28 23.13 -13.05
CA THR A 48 -10.46 22.48 -13.63
C THR A 48 -10.02 21.59 -14.79
N VAL A 49 -10.30 20.29 -14.70
CA VAL A 49 -10.11 19.35 -15.83
C VAL A 49 -11.44 18.72 -16.19
N SER A 50 -11.78 18.69 -17.49
CA SER A 50 -13.06 18.16 -17.98
C SER A 50 -12.89 17.42 -19.30
N THR A 51 -13.67 16.36 -19.49
CA THR A 51 -13.96 15.73 -20.79
C THR A 51 -15.31 16.23 -21.31
N GLU A 52 -15.49 16.36 -22.62
CA GLU A 52 -16.69 16.83 -23.35
C GLU A 52 -18.07 16.43 -22.75
N ASN A 53 -18.44 17.07 -21.64
CA ASN A 53 -19.76 17.13 -20.99
C ASN A 53 -20.17 16.08 -19.93
N LEU A 54 -19.30 15.21 -19.42
CA LEU A 54 -19.72 14.21 -18.40
C LEU A 54 -19.24 14.51 -16.97
N ILE A 55 -17.93 14.59 -16.74
CA ILE A 55 -17.35 14.79 -15.41
C ILE A 55 -16.30 15.89 -15.47
N LYS A 56 -16.30 16.74 -14.45
CA LYS A 56 -15.31 17.79 -14.20
C LYS A 56 -14.70 17.58 -12.82
N TRP A 57 -13.38 17.67 -12.72
CA TRP A 57 -12.67 17.73 -11.46
C TRP A 57 -12.25 19.15 -11.17
N ASP A 58 -12.44 19.58 -9.93
CA ASP A 58 -11.75 20.72 -9.34
C ASP A 58 -10.77 20.23 -8.27
N ILE A 59 -9.55 20.77 -8.30
CA ILE A 59 -8.42 20.31 -7.49
C ILE A 59 -7.76 21.53 -6.88
N ARG A 60 -7.65 21.52 -5.55
CA ARG A 60 -6.96 22.57 -4.78
C ARG A 60 -5.96 21.92 -3.84
N VAL A 61 -4.76 22.49 -3.80
CA VAL A 61 -3.66 22.03 -2.95
C VAL A 61 -3.08 23.25 -2.25
N ASP A 62 -3.47 23.44 -1.00
CA ASP A 62 -3.14 24.59 -0.16
C ASP A 62 -3.21 24.19 1.32
N ASP A 63 -2.61 24.99 2.20
CA ASP A 63 -2.77 24.89 3.67
C ASP A 63 -2.67 23.47 4.28
N GLY A 64 -1.75 22.65 3.77
CA GLY A 64 -1.57 21.28 4.26
C GLY A 64 -2.68 20.31 3.84
N LYS A 65 -3.47 20.66 2.81
CA LYS A 65 -4.65 19.90 2.36
C LYS A 65 -4.71 19.73 0.86
N ILE A 66 -5.26 18.60 0.43
CA ILE A 66 -5.74 18.38 -0.93
C ILE A 66 -7.26 18.33 -0.87
N LYS A 67 -7.91 19.21 -1.62
CA LYS A 67 -9.34 19.21 -1.84
C LYS A 67 -9.64 18.79 -3.27
N LEU A 68 -10.50 17.79 -3.42
CA LEU A 68 -10.98 17.26 -4.67
C LEU A 68 -12.50 17.39 -4.73
N GLU A 69 -13.00 18.00 -5.78
CA GLU A 69 -14.43 18.13 -6.04
C GLU A 69 -14.75 17.58 -7.43
N VAL A 70 -15.79 16.77 -7.51
CA VAL A 70 -16.25 16.17 -8.77
C VAL A 70 -17.61 16.75 -9.11
N PHE A 71 -17.72 17.31 -10.31
CA PHE A 71 -18.93 17.92 -10.85
C PHE A 71 -19.45 17.13 -12.04
N LYS A 72 -20.78 17.01 -12.15
CA LYS A 72 -21.48 16.41 -13.30
C LYS A 72 -22.63 17.31 -13.69
N LYS A 73 -22.67 17.74 -14.96
CA LYS A 73 -23.64 18.74 -15.47
C LYS A 73 -23.75 19.99 -14.58
N GLY A 74 -22.61 20.49 -14.10
CA GLY A 74 -22.51 21.68 -13.25
C GLY A 74 -22.89 21.48 -11.77
N LYS A 75 -23.29 20.29 -11.34
CA LYS A 75 -23.62 19.98 -9.93
C LYS A 75 -22.47 19.25 -9.24
N LEU A 76 -22.11 19.65 -8.03
CA LEU A 76 -21.18 18.92 -7.16
C LEU A 76 -21.80 17.57 -6.81
N ILE A 77 -21.09 16.48 -7.10
CA ILE A 77 -21.55 15.11 -6.85
C ILE A 77 -20.67 14.33 -5.88
N SER A 78 -19.44 14.78 -5.62
CA SER A 78 -18.57 14.19 -4.60
C SER A 78 -17.48 15.16 -4.22
N MET A 79 -17.01 15.06 -2.99
CA MET A 79 -15.91 15.85 -2.45
C MET A 79 -15.04 14.96 -1.55
N ARG A 80 -13.73 15.16 -1.61
CA ARG A 80 -12.76 14.54 -0.70
C ARG A 80 -11.75 15.58 -0.26
N ILE A 81 -11.47 15.61 1.03
CA ILE A 81 -10.44 16.46 1.63
C ILE A 81 -9.48 15.55 2.36
N GLU A 82 -8.19 15.72 2.09
CA GLU A 82 -7.12 14.99 2.75
C GLU A 82 -6.11 15.97 3.33
N ASN A 83 -5.75 15.77 4.59
CA ASN A 83 -4.64 16.50 5.18
C ASN A 83 -3.33 15.77 4.84
N TYR A 84 -2.26 16.52 4.63
CA TYR A 84 -0.91 16.01 4.47
C TYR A 84 0.06 16.75 5.39
N HIS A 85 1.10 16.04 5.83
CA HIS A 85 2.18 16.63 6.63
C HIS A 85 3.54 16.17 6.10
N TYR A 86 4.07 16.95 5.17
CA TYR A 86 5.36 16.74 4.52
C TYR A 86 6.23 18.00 4.68
N PRO A 87 6.65 18.33 5.91
CA PRO A 87 7.41 19.54 6.16
C PRO A 87 8.72 19.54 5.38
N TYR A 88 9.06 20.69 4.80
CA TYR A 88 10.34 20.94 4.16
C TYR A 88 10.99 22.19 4.73
N LYS A 89 12.32 22.21 4.68
CA LYS A 89 13.10 23.36 5.15
C LYS A 89 13.05 24.48 4.11
N SER A 90 12.62 25.65 4.53
CA SER A 90 12.60 26.87 3.71
C SER A 90 13.40 27.95 4.44
N ASP A 91 14.63 28.18 3.97
CA ASP A 91 15.60 29.11 4.55
C ASP A 91 15.79 28.89 6.08
N ASP A 92 14.98 29.54 6.93
CA ASP A 92 15.05 29.50 8.39
C ASP A 92 13.85 28.83 9.09
N ASP A 93 12.85 28.32 8.35
CA ASP A 93 11.62 27.75 8.92
C ASP A 93 11.20 26.42 8.26
N PHE A 94 10.35 25.65 8.95
CA PHE A 94 9.70 24.47 8.41
C PHE A 94 8.33 24.84 7.83
N ARG A 95 8.19 24.67 6.52
CA ARG A 95 6.92 24.89 5.82
C ARG A 95 6.28 23.56 5.47
N ASN A 96 4.96 23.55 5.45
CA ASN A 96 4.16 22.43 4.97
C ASN A 96 3.31 22.81 3.75
N ASN A 97 3.55 23.96 3.12
CA ASN A 97 2.74 24.40 1.99
C ASN A 97 3.26 23.79 0.69
N HIS A 98 2.47 22.87 0.15
CA HIS A 98 2.72 22.24 -1.14
C HIS A 98 1.82 22.82 -2.22
N LYS A 99 2.24 22.66 -3.48
CA LYS A 99 1.51 23.19 -4.64
C LYS A 99 1.14 22.08 -5.63
N LEU A 100 0.06 22.32 -6.35
CA LEU A 100 -0.29 21.58 -7.55
C LEU A 100 0.62 22.00 -8.71
N ILE A 101 1.33 21.05 -9.32
CA ILE A 101 2.23 21.30 -10.46
C ILE A 101 1.47 21.09 -11.77
N ALA A 102 0.81 19.94 -11.90
CA ALA A 102 0.04 19.58 -13.07
C ALA A 102 -1.02 18.53 -12.72
N SER A 103 -2.08 18.48 -13.52
CA SER A 103 -3.06 17.40 -13.47
C SER A 103 -3.49 17.00 -14.89
N SER A 104 -4.00 15.79 -15.01
CA SER A 104 -4.62 15.31 -16.24
C SER A 104 -5.60 14.19 -15.94
N LEU A 105 -6.71 14.20 -16.66
CA LEU A 105 -7.62 13.07 -16.68
C LEU A 105 -6.94 11.92 -17.42
N PHE A 106 -7.09 10.72 -16.86
CA PHE A 106 -6.70 9.48 -17.52
C PHE A 106 -7.91 8.86 -18.24
N ASN A 107 -9.12 9.09 -17.72
CA ASN A 107 -10.40 8.74 -18.31
C ASN A 107 -11.50 9.61 -17.65
N ASN A 108 -12.79 9.30 -17.82
CA ASN A 108 -13.88 10.08 -17.23
C ASN A 108 -13.93 10.04 -15.69
N ASN A 109 -13.30 9.04 -15.06
CA ASN A 109 -13.41 8.77 -13.62
C ASN A 109 -12.09 8.97 -12.86
N ASP A 110 -10.95 8.89 -13.53
CA ASP A 110 -9.63 8.91 -12.90
C ASP A 110 -8.90 10.22 -13.21
N ILE A 111 -8.32 10.80 -12.16
CA ILE A 111 -7.47 11.97 -12.24
C ILE A 111 -6.06 11.63 -11.74
N VAL A 112 -5.07 11.99 -12.55
CA VAL A 112 -3.66 11.93 -12.18
C VAL A 112 -3.22 13.34 -11.82
N ILE A 113 -2.58 13.47 -10.66
CA ILE A 113 -2.18 14.74 -10.04
C ILE A 113 -0.69 14.67 -9.72
N LEU A 114 0.07 15.67 -10.11
CA LEU A 114 1.46 15.88 -9.70
C LEU A 114 1.50 17.11 -8.81
N THR A 115 1.94 16.91 -7.58
CA THR A 115 2.19 17.97 -6.59
C THR A 115 3.68 18.07 -6.29
N THR A 116 4.07 19.06 -5.51
CA THR A 116 5.44 19.20 -4.98
C THR A 116 5.85 18.07 -4.03
N PHE A 117 4.91 17.24 -3.56
CA PHE A 117 5.24 16.12 -2.68
C PHE A 117 5.02 14.76 -3.33
N GLY A 118 4.47 14.66 -4.54
CA GLY A 118 4.28 13.36 -5.18
C GLY A 118 3.32 13.31 -6.35
N ILE A 119 3.21 12.12 -6.92
CA ILE A 119 2.15 11.77 -7.88
C ILE A 119 1.05 11.03 -7.15
N LEU A 120 -0.18 11.48 -7.35
CA LEU A 120 -1.40 10.91 -6.80
C LEU A 120 -2.34 10.51 -7.94
N ILE A 121 -2.98 9.35 -7.81
CA ILE A 121 -4.02 8.90 -8.75
C ILE A 121 -5.29 8.65 -7.96
N TYR A 122 -6.30 9.48 -8.22
CA TYR A 122 -7.61 9.31 -7.62
C TYR A 122 -8.60 8.74 -8.64
N THR A 123 -9.53 7.96 -8.14
CA THR A 123 -10.67 7.43 -8.91
C THR A 123 -11.96 7.86 -8.26
N PHE A 124 -12.87 8.39 -9.07
CA PHE A 124 -14.25 8.63 -8.71
C PHE A 124 -15.12 7.44 -9.07
N SER A 125 -15.86 6.92 -8.08
CA SER A 125 -16.88 5.89 -8.29
C SER A 125 -18.26 6.41 -7.91
N GLU A 126 -19.18 6.37 -8.88
CA GLU A 126 -20.60 6.58 -8.65
C GLU A 126 -21.19 5.24 -8.18
N ASN A 127 -21.30 5.00 -6.86
CA ASN A 127 -21.85 3.74 -6.38
C ASN A 127 -23.37 3.74 -6.56
N ASN A 128 -23.88 2.84 -7.42
CA ASN A 128 -25.32 2.64 -7.64
C ASN A 128 -26.03 1.87 -6.50
N LYS A 129 -25.54 1.90 -5.26
CA LYS A 129 -26.27 1.26 -4.14
C LYS A 129 -27.42 2.16 -3.67
N SER A 130 -28.39 2.34 -4.56
CA SER A 130 -29.79 2.56 -4.21
C SER A 130 -30.42 1.19 -3.93
N SER A 131 -30.18 0.65 -2.74
CA SER A 131 -31.12 -0.30 -2.15
C SER A 131 -31.70 0.41 -0.95
N ASP A 132 -33.00 0.67 -1.02
CA ASP A 132 -33.77 1.45 -0.09
C ASP A 132 -33.50 1.10 1.38
N ASN A 133 -33.58 2.14 2.22
CA ASN A 133 -33.72 2.12 3.69
C ASN A 133 -32.52 2.52 4.56
N ASP A 134 -31.69 3.50 4.16
CA ASP A 134 -30.96 4.29 5.15
C ASP A 134 -30.84 5.77 4.71
N LYS A 135 -31.71 6.62 5.27
CA LYS A 135 -31.71 8.08 5.07
C LYS A 135 -30.60 8.80 5.86
N SER A 136 -29.44 8.18 6.04
CA SER A 136 -28.29 8.75 6.77
C SER A 136 -26.92 8.50 6.10
N SER A 137 -26.87 7.91 4.91
CA SER A 137 -25.62 7.66 4.20
C SER A 137 -25.34 8.73 3.13
N GLU A 138 -24.53 9.73 3.47
CA GLU A 138 -23.75 10.53 2.50
C GLU A 138 -22.76 9.67 1.65
N ASN A 139 -22.71 8.34 1.86
CA ASN A 139 -21.67 7.44 1.36
C ASN A 139 -21.96 6.77 -0.01
N GLY A 140 -22.79 7.39 -0.86
CA GLY A 140 -23.13 6.83 -2.18
C GLY A 140 -22.12 7.13 -3.31
N LYS A 141 -21.23 8.11 -3.13
CA LYS A 141 -20.30 8.58 -4.17
C LYS A 141 -18.96 8.87 -3.55
N SER A 142 -17.93 8.15 -3.97
CA SER A 142 -16.65 8.13 -3.27
C SER A 142 -15.51 8.36 -4.23
N ILE A 143 -14.63 9.26 -3.82
CA ILE A 143 -13.30 9.46 -4.41
C ILE A 143 -12.35 8.59 -3.60
N PHE A 144 -11.52 7.79 -4.28
CA PHE A 144 -10.54 6.90 -3.67
C PHE A 144 -9.14 7.23 -4.16
N LEU A 145 -8.15 7.23 -3.27
CA LEU A 145 -6.75 7.35 -3.65
C LEU A 145 -6.17 5.96 -3.96
N ASN A 146 -5.96 5.68 -5.24
CA ASN A 146 -5.52 4.37 -5.72
C ASN A 146 -4.00 4.22 -5.78
N TYR A 147 -3.27 5.33 -5.82
CA TYR A 147 -1.82 5.32 -5.89
C TYR A 147 -1.24 6.64 -5.39
N LEU A 148 -0.20 6.54 -4.57
CA LEU A 148 0.62 7.66 -4.15
C LEU A 148 2.09 7.27 -4.20
N TYR A 149 2.88 8.07 -4.91
CA TYR A 149 4.33 8.01 -4.87
C TYR A 149 4.88 9.34 -4.39
N PHE A 150 5.45 9.34 -3.18
CA PHE A 150 6.06 10.53 -2.61
C PHE A 150 7.32 10.92 -3.39
N MET A 151 7.45 12.22 -3.63
CA MET A 151 8.57 12.85 -4.31
C MET A 151 9.01 14.04 -3.50
N LYS A 152 10.32 14.20 -3.33
CA LYS A 152 10.86 15.40 -2.69
C LYS A 152 11.09 16.48 -3.76
N LEU A 153 10.01 17.05 -4.29
CA LEU A 153 10.07 18.17 -5.24
C LEU A 153 9.97 19.48 -4.48
N GLU A 154 11.10 19.95 -3.94
CA GLU A 154 11.15 21.25 -3.27
C GLU A 154 10.65 22.36 -4.21
N ASN A 155 9.70 23.15 -3.72
CA ASN A 155 9.05 24.16 -4.51
C ASN A 155 9.98 25.36 -4.68
N TYR A 156 10.45 25.59 -5.91
CA TYR A 156 11.17 26.80 -6.26
C TYR A 156 10.40 27.54 -7.34
N SER A 157 9.76 28.62 -6.91
CA SER A 157 9.22 29.64 -7.80
C SER A 157 10.38 30.28 -8.55
N TYR A 158 10.36 30.14 -9.88
CA TYR A 158 11.24 30.90 -10.75
C TYR A 158 10.46 32.13 -11.23
N GLY A 159 10.33 33.12 -10.35
CA GLY A 159 10.13 34.49 -10.82
C GLY A 159 11.37 34.90 -11.60
N ASN A 160 11.19 35.50 -12.78
CA ASN A 160 12.23 35.95 -13.70
C ASN A 160 13.28 36.82 -12.97
N SER A 161 14.29 36.18 -12.36
CA SER A 161 15.17 36.78 -11.38
C SER A 161 16.61 36.54 -11.79
N ASN A 162 17.38 37.63 -11.85
CA ASN A 162 18.82 37.58 -12.06
C ASN A 162 19.59 37.07 -10.82
N ASN A 163 18.89 36.61 -9.79
CA ASN A 163 19.51 36.09 -8.59
C ASN A 163 20.14 34.70 -8.85
N LYS A 164 21.48 34.66 -8.81
CA LYS A 164 22.29 33.44 -9.00
C LYS A 164 21.87 32.27 -8.09
N TYR A 165 21.39 32.55 -6.87
CA TYR A 165 20.91 31.52 -5.94
C TYR A 165 19.62 30.85 -6.43
N LEU A 166 18.65 31.63 -6.89
CA LEU A 166 17.38 31.12 -7.42
C LEU A 166 17.60 30.29 -8.69
N ILE A 167 18.48 30.74 -9.57
CA ILE A 167 18.89 29.99 -10.77
C ILE A 167 19.50 28.63 -10.39
N LYS A 168 20.34 28.58 -9.35
CA LYS A 168 20.94 27.32 -8.88
C LYS A 168 19.86 26.35 -8.35
N LYS A 169 18.94 26.85 -7.50
CA LYS A 169 17.84 26.05 -6.94
C LYS A 169 16.89 25.52 -8.02
N TYR A 170 16.54 26.33 -9.02
CA TYR A 170 15.75 25.89 -10.15
C TYR A 170 16.44 24.78 -10.97
N LYS A 171 17.76 24.89 -11.19
CA LYS A 171 18.53 23.81 -11.84
C LYS A 171 18.53 22.52 -11.02
N GLU A 172 18.57 22.60 -9.70
CA GLU A 172 18.46 21.44 -8.81
C GLU A 172 17.06 20.82 -8.88
N TYR A 173 16.00 21.64 -8.81
CA TYR A 173 14.62 21.22 -9.03
C TYR A 173 14.45 20.48 -10.36
N MET A 174 14.94 21.06 -11.46
CA MET A 174 14.84 20.44 -12.79
C MET A 174 15.59 19.09 -12.87
N LYS A 175 16.74 18.95 -12.19
CA LYS A 175 17.44 17.65 -12.10
C LYS A 175 16.60 16.61 -11.36
N ILE A 176 15.96 16.99 -10.25
CA ILE A 176 15.09 16.10 -9.47
C ILE A 176 13.85 15.71 -10.29
N LEU A 177 13.21 16.69 -10.95
CA LEU A 177 12.06 16.44 -11.81
C LEU A 177 12.40 15.50 -12.96
N GLN A 178 13.55 15.69 -13.63
CA GLN A 178 14.04 14.78 -14.68
C GLN A 178 14.35 13.38 -14.14
N HIS A 179 14.89 13.28 -12.93
CA HIS A 179 15.13 11.99 -12.28
C HIS A 179 13.81 11.22 -12.08
N TYR A 180 12.77 11.87 -11.55
CA TYR A 180 11.45 11.24 -11.40
C TYR A 180 10.81 10.94 -12.75
N LYS A 181 10.91 11.83 -13.73
CA LYS A 181 10.45 11.57 -15.09
C LYS A 181 11.03 10.26 -15.65
N ARG A 182 12.32 9.98 -15.40
CA ARG A 182 12.99 8.73 -15.81
C ARG A 182 12.53 7.50 -15.02
N ILE A 183 12.15 7.65 -13.74
CA ILE A 183 11.57 6.56 -12.96
C ILE A 183 10.20 6.18 -13.54
N PHE A 184 9.38 7.18 -13.86
CA PHE A 184 8.02 7.02 -14.37
C PHE A 184 7.94 6.78 -15.88
N SER A 185 9.06 6.83 -16.60
CA SER A 185 9.13 6.41 -18.01
C SER A 185 9.30 4.90 -18.18
N LYS A 186 9.34 4.13 -17.10
CA LYS A 186 9.38 2.67 -17.14
C LYS A 186 8.00 2.10 -17.50
N SER A 187 7.94 0.83 -17.90
CA SER A 187 6.69 0.16 -18.28
C SER A 187 5.68 0.02 -17.14
N THR A 188 6.10 0.19 -15.88
CA THR A 188 5.24 0.12 -14.70
C THR A 188 5.50 1.28 -13.74
N LEU A 189 4.43 1.72 -13.06
CA LEU A 189 4.52 2.71 -11.99
C LEU A 189 5.40 2.11 -10.88
N PRO A 190 6.33 2.90 -10.32
CA PRO A 190 7.15 2.41 -9.21
C PRO A 190 6.26 2.06 -8.02
N LEU A 191 6.70 1.09 -7.22
CA LEU A 191 6.02 0.81 -5.95
C LEU A 191 6.09 2.05 -5.05
N PRO A 192 5.03 2.32 -4.28
CA PRO A 192 5.04 3.39 -3.30
C PRO A 192 6.25 3.27 -2.36
N ASN A 193 6.89 4.40 -2.08
CA ASN A 193 8.01 4.43 -1.16
C ASN A 193 7.51 4.67 0.27
N TYR A 194 8.46 4.66 1.22
CA TYR A 194 8.18 4.78 2.64
C TYR A 194 7.32 6.00 2.99
N ASP A 195 7.68 7.17 2.47
CA ASP A 195 7.01 8.42 2.78
C ASP A 195 5.61 8.50 2.15
N SER A 196 5.32 7.72 1.09
CA SER A 196 3.96 7.66 0.54
C SER A 196 2.92 7.30 1.60
N PHE A 197 3.23 6.36 2.51
CA PHE A 197 2.27 5.88 3.52
C PHE A 197 2.06 6.82 4.71
N ARG A 198 2.69 8.01 4.69
CA ARG A 198 2.47 9.06 5.69
C ARG A 198 1.22 9.91 5.42
N LEU A 199 0.59 9.75 4.26
CA LEU A 199 -0.68 10.40 3.98
C LEU A 199 -1.83 9.65 4.68
N ASP A 200 -2.40 10.27 5.72
CA ASP A 200 -3.35 9.63 6.65
C ASP A 200 -4.54 8.96 5.94
N GLY A 201 -5.11 9.60 4.92
CA GLY A 201 -6.27 9.07 4.18
C GLY A 201 -5.97 7.85 3.31
N TRP A 202 -4.72 7.67 2.89
CA TRP A 202 -4.38 6.67 1.89
C TRP A 202 -4.31 5.25 2.45
N VAL A 203 -3.82 5.09 3.68
CA VAL A 203 -3.68 3.78 4.34
C VAL A 203 -5.03 3.05 4.43
N SER A 204 -6.10 3.78 4.76
CA SER A 204 -7.45 3.23 4.83
C SER A 204 -7.96 2.73 3.47
N ASP A 205 -7.72 3.49 2.40
CA ASP A 205 -8.11 3.08 1.04
C ASP A 205 -7.37 1.81 0.60
N VAL A 206 -6.09 1.68 0.97
CA VAL A 206 -5.28 0.50 0.64
C VAL A 206 -5.81 -0.73 1.37
N ILE A 207 -6.02 -0.65 2.69
CA ILE A 207 -6.40 -1.80 3.52
C ILE A 207 -7.81 -2.29 3.20
N ASN A 208 -8.74 -1.39 2.91
CA ASN A 208 -10.14 -1.74 2.68
C ASN A 208 -10.42 -2.20 1.24
N ASN A 209 -9.45 -2.08 0.34
CA ASN A 209 -9.54 -2.58 -1.02
C ASN A 209 -8.63 -3.79 -1.24
N LYS A 210 -9.22 -4.95 -1.56
CA LYS A 210 -8.49 -6.20 -1.80
C LYS A 210 -7.35 -6.07 -2.83
N SER A 211 -7.61 -5.40 -3.94
CA SER A 211 -6.63 -5.23 -5.02
C SER A 211 -5.47 -4.33 -4.56
N SER A 212 -5.78 -3.22 -3.91
CA SER A 212 -4.78 -2.31 -3.35
C SER A 212 -3.94 -2.99 -2.27
N LEU A 213 -4.55 -3.75 -1.37
CA LEU A 213 -3.85 -4.48 -0.32
C LEU A 213 -2.92 -5.55 -0.90
N LEU A 214 -3.34 -6.30 -1.92
CA LEU A 214 -2.44 -7.24 -2.61
C LEU A 214 -1.25 -6.54 -3.27
N LYS A 215 -1.48 -5.34 -3.82
CA LYS A 215 -0.46 -4.62 -4.57
C LYS A 215 0.56 -3.89 -3.70
N TYR A 216 0.11 -3.33 -2.57
CA TYR A 216 0.94 -2.45 -1.73
C TYR A 216 1.09 -2.95 -0.29
N GLY A 217 0.47 -4.07 0.07
CA GLY A 217 0.39 -4.55 1.44
C GLY A 217 1.74 -4.90 2.05
N VAL A 218 2.68 -5.39 1.23
CA VAL A 218 4.05 -5.69 1.69
C VAL A 218 4.77 -4.41 2.11
N GLU A 219 4.73 -3.38 1.27
CA GLU A 219 5.36 -2.07 1.52
C GLU A 219 4.69 -1.36 2.70
N LEU A 220 3.36 -1.41 2.77
CA LEU A 220 2.57 -0.85 3.86
C LEU A 220 2.89 -1.53 5.20
N LEU A 221 3.00 -2.86 5.23
CA LEU A 221 3.34 -3.59 6.46
C LEU A 221 4.79 -3.32 6.89
N LYS A 222 5.73 -3.24 5.94
CA LYS A 222 7.11 -2.80 6.23
C LYS A 222 7.15 -1.40 6.85
N PHE A 223 6.36 -0.47 6.32
CA PHE A 223 6.21 0.88 6.88
C PHE A 223 5.65 0.84 8.31
N ALA A 224 4.56 0.09 8.53
CA ALA A 224 3.92 -0.01 9.84
C ALA A 224 4.85 -0.57 10.92
N ILE A 225 5.65 -1.59 10.58
CA ILE A 225 6.65 -2.19 11.49
C ILE A 225 7.72 -1.16 11.85
N LYS A 226 8.26 -0.45 10.86
CA LYS A 226 9.33 0.54 11.05
C LYS A 226 8.89 1.77 11.84
N GLU A 227 7.67 2.24 11.63
CA GLU A 227 7.07 3.34 12.38
C GLU A 227 6.46 2.88 13.73
N HIS A 228 6.65 1.61 14.10
CA HIS A 228 6.10 1.00 15.32
C HIS A 228 4.58 1.19 15.52
N LYS A 229 3.81 1.23 14.42
CA LYS A 229 2.36 1.43 14.42
C LYS A 229 1.63 0.10 14.68
N LEU A 230 1.60 -0.35 15.94
CA LEU A 230 1.05 -1.65 16.33
C LEU A 230 -0.40 -1.87 15.88
N GLU A 231 -1.26 -0.85 15.99
CA GLU A 231 -2.65 -0.93 15.54
C GLU A 231 -2.74 -1.20 14.04
N LEU A 232 -1.93 -0.49 13.25
CA LEU A 232 -1.86 -0.67 11.80
C LEU A 232 -1.35 -2.07 11.42
N ILE A 233 -0.35 -2.60 12.14
CA ILE A 233 0.15 -3.97 11.94
C ILE A 233 -0.98 -4.98 12.19
N ASP A 234 -1.73 -4.82 13.28
CA ASP A 234 -2.84 -5.72 13.61
C ASP A 234 -3.99 -5.63 12.59
N ASP A 235 -4.33 -4.43 12.12
CA ASP A 235 -5.35 -4.21 11.10
C ASP A 235 -4.98 -4.87 9.76
N ILE A 236 -3.74 -4.69 9.30
CA ILE A 236 -3.24 -5.35 8.08
C ILE A 236 -3.29 -6.86 8.24
N TYR A 237 -2.80 -7.38 9.37
CA TYR A 237 -2.82 -8.82 9.66
C TYR A 237 -4.25 -9.38 9.61
N LYS A 238 -5.18 -8.73 10.34
CA LYS A 238 -6.59 -9.14 10.40
C LYS A 238 -7.22 -9.14 9.02
N LYS A 239 -7.00 -8.08 8.23
CA LYS A 239 -7.55 -7.98 6.87
C LYS A 239 -7.00 -9.04 5.93
N CYS A 240 -5.70 -9.33 6.00
CA CYS A 240 -5.10 -10.43 5.25
C CYS A 240 -5.75 -11.77 5.62
N MET A 241 -5.95 -12.04 6.91
CA MET A 241 -6.59 -13.27 7.38
C MET A 241 -8.07 -13.37 7.00
N THR A 242 -8.83 -12.27 7.11
CA THR A 242 -10.22 -12.20 6.67
C THR A 242 -10.33 -12.49 5.18
N TYR A 243 -9.56 -11.79 4.33
CA TYR A 243 -9.63 -11.97 2.88
C TYR A 243 -9.13 -13.36 2.44
N PHE A 244 -8.14 -13.93 3.13
CA PHE A 244 -7.73 -15.31 2.90
C PHE A 244 -8.87 -16.31 3.18
N LYS A 245 -9.59 -16.15 4.30
CA LYS A 245 -10.68 -17.06 4.72
C LYS A 245 -11.92 -16.97 3.83
N GLU A 246 -12.19 -15.82 3.21
CA GLU A 246 -13.37 -15.66 2.33
C GLU A 246 -13.37 -16.61 1.12
N TYR A 247 -12.20 -16.89 0.53
CA TYR A 247 -12.07 -17.83 -0.60
C TYR A 247 -10.75 -18.61 -0.47
N LEU A 248 -10.73 -19.58 0.46
CA LEU A 248 -9.56 -20.33 0.92
C LEU A 248 -8.61 -20.87 -0.18
N MET A 249 -9.14 -21.22 -1.36
CA MET A 249 -8.33 -21.77 -2.46
C MET A 249 -7.66 -20.71 -3.35
N ASN A 250 -8.21 -19.50 -3.46
CA ASN A 250 -7.76 -18.50 -4.45
C ASN A 250 -7.05 -17.29 -3.85
N ASN A 251 -7.01 -17.17 -2.51
CA ASN A 251 -6.59 -15.95 -1.82
C ASN A 251 -5.26 -16.11 -1.03
N LYS A 252 -4.45 -17.11 -1.36
CA LYS A 252 -3.12 -17.33 -0.73
C LYS A 252 -2.20 -16.12 -0.84
N SER A 253 -2.38 -15.30 -1.88
CA SER A 253 -1.61 -14.06 -2.07
C SER A 253 -1.73 -13.09 -0.89
N PHE A 254 -2.81 -13.10 -0.11
CA PHE A 254 -2.89 -12.28 1.10
C PHE A 254 -1.96 -12.78 2.22
N LEU A 255 -1.74 -14.10 2.33
CA LEU A 255 -0.74 -14.64 3.25
C LEU A 255 0.68 -14.31 2.80
N SER A 256 0.90 -14.11 1.49
CA SER A 256 2.20 -13.68 0.96
C SER A 256 2.65 -12.32 1.53
N ILE A 257 1.72 -11.45 1.90
CA ILE A 257 2.00 -10.14 2.51
C ILE A 257 2.70 -10.32 3.86
N ILE A 258 2.19 -11.22 4.69
CA ILE A 258 2.73 -11.50 6.03
C ILE A 258 4.04 -12.26 5.91
N THR A 259 4.08 -13.32 5.09
CA THR A 259 5.28 -14.15 4.92
C THR A 259 6.46 -13.39 4.33
N SER A 260 6.21 -12.47 3.38
CA SER A 260 7.26 -11.62 2.81
C SER A 260 7.85 -10.60 3.80
N THR A 261 7.18 -10.34 4.92
CA THR A 261 7.65 -9.44 5.99
C THR A 261 8.01 -10.17 7.28
N MET A 262 7.94 -11.51 7.29
CA MET A 262 8.24 -12.34 8.46
C MET A 262 9.56 -12.03 9.15
N PRO A 263 10.71 -11.83 8.45
CA PRO A 263 11.96 -11.53 9.14
C PRO A 263 11.88 -10.25 10.00
N LEU A 264 11.20 -9.21 9.50
CA LEU A 264 11.01 -7.97 10.25
C LEU A 264 9.99 -8.16 11.39
N LEU A 265 8.94 -8.94 11.16
CA LEU A 265 7.98 -9.27 12.21
C LEU A 265 8.62 -10.10 13.32
N ASP A 266 9.49 -11.05 13.00
CA ASP A 266 10.18 -11.88 14.01
C ASP A 266 11.13 -11.04 14.87
N GLU A 267 11.85 -10.11 14.24
CA GLU A 267 12.78 -9.19 14.91
C GLU A 267 12.06 -8.26 15.90
N TYR A 268 10.98 -7.61 15.47
CA TYR A 268 10.33 -6.55 16.28
C TYR A 268 9.04 -6.99 16.98
N TYR A 269 8.32 -7.97 16.44
CA TYR A 269 6.98 -8.38 16.86
C TYR A 269 6.74 -9.90 16.75
N PRO A 270 7.57 -10.77 17.38
CA PRO A 270 7.55 -12.22 17.19
C PRO A 270 6.20 -12.88 17.52
N LYS A 271 5.37 -12.22 18.34
CA LYS A 271 3.99 -12.64 18.62
C LYS A 271 3.16 -12.84 17.35
N TYR A 272 3.37 -12.04 16.30
CA TYR A 272 2.64 -12.21 15.04
C TYR A 272 3.09 -13.45 14.25
N ILE A 273 4.32 -13.92 14.43
CA ILE A 273 4.80 -15.19 13.84
C ILE A 273 4.08 -16.38 14.48
N ILE A 274 3.98 -16.38 15.81
CA ILE A 274 3.26 -17.41 16.57
C ILE A 274 1.77 -17.40 16.17
N LYS A 275 1.16 -16.21 16.13
CA LYS A 275 -0.24 -16.03 15.74
C LYS A 275 -0.49 -16.52 14.31
N TYR A 276 0.36 -16.14 13.36
CA TYR A 276 0.28 -16.58 11.96
C TYR A 276 0.35 -18.10 11.85
N THR A 277 1.33 -18.72 12.51
CA THR A 277 1.54 -20.18 12.46
C THR A 277 0.34 -20.92 13.05
N SER A 278 -0.19 -20.45 14.20
CA SER A 278 -1.38 -21.04 14.82
C SER A 278 -2.60 -20.93 13.91
N GLU A 279 -2.89 -19.75 13.35
CA GLU A 279 -4.09 -19.53 12.55
C GLU A 279 -4.01 -20.22 11.19
N THR A 280 -2.82 -20.36 10.59
CA THR A 280 -2.65 -21.04 9.29
C THR A 280 -2.58 -22.56 9.41
N ASN A 281 -1.96 -23.10 10.47
CA ASN A 281 -1.96 -24.54 10.73
C ASN A 281 -3.38 -25.07 10.94
N MET A 282 -4.22 -24.34 11.71
CA MET A 282 -5.64 -24.69 11.89
C MET A 282 -6.43 -24.74 10.57
N ILE A 283 -6.00 -23.97 9.56
CA ILE A 283 -6.67 -23.92 8.25
C ILE A 283 -6.25 -25.11 7.38
N ILE A 284 -4.99 -25.54 7.44
CA ILE A 284 -4.49 -26.73 6.72
C ILE A 284 -5.07 -28.01 7.33
N ASP A 285 -5.18 -28.09 8.65
CA ASP A 285 -5.76 -29.25 9.35
C ASP A 285 -7.29 -29.31 9.32
N SER A 286 -7.96 -28.28 8.81
CA SER A 286 -9.41 -28.28 8.66
C SER A 286 -9.84 -29.32 7.60
N SER A 287 -10.90 -30.08 7.88
CA SER A 287 -11.43 -31.15 7.02
C SER A 287 -11.89 -30.70 5.61
N PHE A 288 -11.85 -29.39 5.35
CA PHE A 288 -12.04 -28.81 4.02
C PHE A 288 -10.86 -29.06 3.08
N TYR A 289 -9.63 -29.21 3.59
CA TYR A 289 -8.47 -29.60 2.76
C TYR A 289 -8.37 -31.12 2.56
N SER A 290 -8.87 -31.92 3.51
CA SER A 290 -8.79 -33.39 3.43
C SER A 290 -9.82 -34.03 2.48
N THR A 291 -10.87 -33.30 2.11
CA THR A 291 -11.98 -33.84 1.30
C THR A 291 -11.71 -33.86 -0.21
N LYS A 292 -10.61 -33.27 -0.71
CA LYS A 292 -10.31 -33.24 -2.16
C LYS A 292 -8.98 -33.84 -2.60
N ASN A 293 -8.09 -34.20 -1.68
CA ASN A 293 -6.78 -34.82 -1.99
C ASN A 293 -6.66 -36.23 -1.40
N GLN A 294 -7.62 -37.11 -1.70
CA GLN A 294 -7.36 -38.56 -1.62
C GLN A 294 -6.74 -39.06 -2.93
N ASN A 295 -5.61 -38.46 -3.34
CA ASN A 295 -4.69 -39.15 -4.22
C ASN A 295 -3.77 -39.99 -3.34
N LYS A 296 -4.08 -41.29 -3.33
CA LYS A 296 -3.26 -42.33 -2.71
C LYS A 296 -1.83 -42.20 -3.22
N ASN A 297 -0.90 -42.26 -2.27
CA ASN A 297 0.56 -42.29 -2.42
C ASN A 297 1.21 -40.92 -2.57
N LEU A 298 1.87 -40.45 -1.50
CA LEU A 298 3.33 -40.32 -1.46
C LEU A 298 3.77 -39.91 -0.05
N ASN A 299 4.79 -40.60 0.44
CA ASN A 299 5.44 -40.35 1.73
C ASN A 299 6.01 -38.93 1.77
N LEU A 300 5.48 -38.07 2.65
CA LEU A 300 6.12 -36.81 3.00
C LEU A 300 6.44 -36.80 4.49
N TYR A 301 7.72 -36.62 4.75
CA TYR A 301 8.36 -36.57 6.06
C TYR A 301 7.86 -35.34 6.84
N PRO A 302 7.29 -35.48 8.05
CA PRO A 302 6.83 -34.33 8.82
C PRO A 302 8.02 -33.66 9.51
N PHE A 303 8.35 -32.44 9.10
CA PHE A 303 9.34 -31.58 9.78
C PHE A 303 8.67 -30.80 10.91
N PHE A 304 8.13 -31.48 11.92
CA PHE A 304 7.76 -30.88 13.21
C PHE A 304 7.84 -31.96 14.29
N GLN A 305 8.98 -32.02 15.00
CA GLN A 305 9.04 -32.69 16.29
C GLN A 305 8.52 -31.68 17.32
N SER A 306 7.27 -31.83 17.75
CA SER A 306 6.76 -31.16 18.93
C SER A 306 7.62 -31.57 20.14
N PRO A 307 7.96 -30.66 21.07
CA PRO A 307 8.55 -31.06 22.33
C PRO A 307 7.48 -31.82 23.11
N GLN A 308 7.67 -33.12 23.33
CA GLN A 308 6.85 -33.86 24.27
C GLN A 308 7.11 -33.30 25.67
N ILE A 309 6.07 -32.70 26.27
CA ILE A 309 6.05 -32.39 27.70
C ILE A 309 6.05 -33.74 28.43
N VAL A 310 7.19 -34.14 28.96
CA VAL A 310 7.29 -35.31 29.82
C VAL A 310 6.71 -34.93 31.18
N ASN A 311 5.55 -35.49 31.51
CA ASN A 311 5.01 -35.50 32.87
C ASN A 311 5.96 -36.28 33.78
N LEU A 312 6.67 -35.59 34.66
CA LEU A 312 7.39 -36.19 35.79
C LEU A 312 6.40 -36.45 36.93
N LEU A 313 5.72 -37.59 36.87
CA LEU A 313 5.12 -38.23 38.04
C LEU A 313 5.74 -39.62 38.17
N ASN A 314 6.77 -39.74 39.01
CA ASN A 314 7.20 -41.04 39.52
C ASN A 314 7.19 -40.98 41.04
N LEU A 315 6.11 -41.54 41.60
CA LEU A 315 6.05 -42.04 42.97
C LEU A 315 6.13 -43.57 42.93
N SER A 316 6.88 -44.09 43.90
CA SER A 316 6.82 -45.42 44.51
C SER A 316 7.76 -46.54 44.00
N TYR A 317 8.75 -46.78 44.87
CA TYR A 317 9.07 -48.04 45.56
C TYR A 317 9.28 -49.34 44.75
N GLY A 318 10.45 -49.93 44.95
CA GLY A 318 10.69 -51.36 44.72
C GLY A 318 12.17 -51.73 44.81
N GLN A 319 12.58 -52.32 45.93
CA GLN A 319 13.93 -52.74 46.31
C GLN A 319 14.59 -53.72 45.32
N SER A 320 15.92 -53.66 45.17
CA SER A 320 16.82 -54.76 45.54
C SER A 320 18.29 -54.34 45.52
N THR A 321 19.07 -55.05 46.31
CA THR A 321 20.29 -54.68 47.01
C THR A 321 21.52 -55.26 46.31
N THR A 322 22.56 -54.44 46.12
CA THR A 322 24.02 -54.73 46.21
C THR A 322 24.68 -55.76 45.27
N ILE A 323 25.78 -55.36 44.62
CA ILE A 323 27.16 -55.86 44.85
C ILE A 323 28.17 -54.87 44.23
N ASN A 324 29.08 -54.38 45.07
CA ASN A 324 30.29 -53.64 44.74
C ASN A 324 31.33 -54.55 44.07
N PHE A 325 32.17 -54.02 43.20
CA PHE A 325 33.63 -54.18 43.34
C PHE A 325 34.37 -52.98 42.72
N ILE A 326 35.25 -52.41 43.54
CA ILE A 326 36.24 -51.38 43.24
C ILE A 326 37.50 -52.09 42.71
N ALA A 327 38.11 -51.50 41.69
CA ALA A 327 39.56 -51.30 41.61
C ALA A 327 39.81 -50.00 40.86
#